data_AF-A0A7Y9C5Y3-F1
#
_entry.id   AF-A0A7Y9C5Y3-F1
#
_cell.length_a   1.000
_cell.length_b   1.000
_cell.length_c   1.000
_cell.angle_alpha   90.00
_cell.angle_beta   90.00
_cell.angle_gamma   90.00
#
_symmetry.space_group_name_H-M   'P 1'
#
loop_
_entity.id
_entity.type
_entity.pdbx_description
1 polymer ?
#
loop_
_entity_poly.entity_id
_entity_poly.type
_entity_poly.pdbx_seq_one_letter_code
_entity_poly.pdbx_strand_id
1 'polypeptide(L)'
;MDSKHKKIISLLESYLERNPDQRFGQALLNLGINQFKNENPERKDFSIRDIYNDSDQAIIGRIESQLAWFDLQETVSNALSGSLELKGMTVNEKLYMTGLMNEFDKHKIHNKEFARFILKSLSVDADSISLILM
;
A
#
# COMPACT_ATOMS: atom_id res chain seq x y z
N MET A 1 -4.50 11.21 -27.79
CA MET A 1 -4.34 10.63 -26.44
C MET A 1 -4.41 9.11 -26.57
N ASP A 2 -3.32 8.40 -26.26
CA ASP A 2 -3.28 6.94 -26.29
C ASP A 2 -4.10 6.33 -25.13
N SER A 3 -4.52 5.07 -25.31
CA SER A 3 -5.18 4.21 -24.35
C SER A 3 -4.54 4.24 -22.95
N LYS A 4 -3.20 4.16 -22.87
CA LYS A 4 -2.48 4.19 -21.58
C LYS A 4 -2.59 5.54 -20.89
N HIS A 5 -2.47 6.64 -21.64
CA HIS A 5 -2.70 7.98 -21.09
C HIS A 5 -4.12 8.12 -20.52
N LYS A 6 -5.14 7.59 -21.23
CA LYS A 6 -6.53 7.59 -20.72
C LYS A 6 -6.64 6.83 -19.40
N LYS A 7 -5.99 5.67 -19.31
CA LYS A 7 -5.99 4.84 -18.10
C LYS A 7 -5.33 5.56 -16.92
N ILE A 8 -4.18 6.21 -17.14
CA ILE A 8 -3.51 7.01 -16.10
C ILE A 8 -4.41 8.12 -15.59
N ILE A 9 -5.02 8.90 -16.50
CA ILE A 9 -5.92 10.00 -16.14
C ILE A 9 -7.13 9.48 -15.35
N SER A 10 -7.76 8.40 -15.82
CA SER A 10 -8.90 7.78 -15.13
C SER A 10 -8.54 7.28 -13.73
N LEU A 11 -7.37 6.65 -13.54
CA LEU A 11 -6.94 6.23 -12.20
C LEU A 11 -6.66 7.42 -11.27
N LEU A 12 -6.05 8.48 -11.79
CA LEU A 12 -5.77 9.70 -11.04
C LEU A 12 -7.06 10.42 -10.65
N GLU A 13 -8.02 10.52 -11.57
CA GLU A 13 -9.34 11.10 -11.36
C GLU A 13 -10.07 10.36 -10.24
N SER A 14 -10.22 9.04 -10.35
CA SER A 14 -10.87 8.22 -9.30
C SER A 14 -10.15 8.28 -7.95
N TYR A 15 -8.83 8.47 -7.91
CA TYR A 15 -8.11 8.67 -6.66
C TYR A 15 -8.42 10.03 -6.03
N LEU A 16 -8.44 11.10 -6.81
CA LEU A 16 -8.75 12.46 -6.33
C LEU A 16 -10.21 12.59 -5.91
N GLU A 17 -11.15 11.94 -6.60
CA GLU A 17 -12.56 11.87 -6.19
C GLU A 17 -12.74 11.23 -4.81
N ARG A 18 -11.95 10.18 -4.52
CA ARG A 18 -11.92 9.53 -3.19
C ARG A 18 -11.21 10.38 -2.13
N ASN A 19 -10.38 11.34 -2.52
CA ASN A 19 -9.53 12.13 -1.64
C ASN A 19 -9.59 13.63 -1.98
N PRO A 20 -10.76 14.28 -1.83
CA PRO A 20 -10.99 15.64 -2.33
C PRO A 20 -10.10 16.71 -1.67
N ASP A 21 -9.63 16.46 -0.44
CA ASP A 21 -8.75 17.38 0.30
C ASP A 21 -7.27 17.26 -0.11
N GLN A 22 -6.92 16.22 -0.88
CA GLN A 22 -5.56 15.98 -1.33
C GLN A 22 -5.15 17.02 -2.38
N ARG A 23 -4.02 17.71 -2.16
CA ARG A 23 -3.48 18.61 -3.19
C ARG A 23 -3.03 17.79 -4.41
N PHE A 24 -3.38 18.25 -5.61
CA PHE A 24 -3.07 17.55 -6.87
C PHE A 24 -1.61 17.09 -6.98
N GLY A 25 -0.64 17.95 -6.67
CA GLY A 25 0.78 17.59 -6.71
C GLY A 25 1.17 16.46 -5.74
N GLN A 26 0.51 16.37 -4.58
CA GLN A 26 0.72 15.26 -3.64
C GLN A 26 0.10 13.98 -4.18
N ALA A 27 -1.03 14.03 -4.88
CA ALA A 27 -1.61 12.85 -5.52
C ALA A 27 -0.66 12.24 -6.56
N LEU A 28 0.04 13.07 -7.35
CA LEU A 28 1.04 12.59 -8.31
C LEU A 28 2.19 11.83 -7.65
N LEU A 29 2.61 12.25 -6.45
CA LEU A 29 3.65 11.58 -5.67
C LEU A 29 3.12 10.30 -5.01
N ASN A 30 1.95 10.38 -4.37
CA ASN A 30 1.32 9.24 -3.69
C ASN A 30 1.04 8.08 -4.65
N LEU A 31 0.58 8.37 -5.87
CA LEU A 31 0.34 7.36 -6.89
C LEU A 31 1.62 6.90 -7.61
N GLY A 32 2.79 7.43 -7.23
CA GLY A 32 4.07 7.08 -7.85
C GLY A 32 4.18 7.48 -9.32
N ILE A 33 3.38 8.45 -9.78
CA ILE A 33 3.51 9.05 -11.11
C ILE A 33 4.83 9.80 -11.17
N ASN A 34 5.02 10.70 -10.21
CA ASN A 34 6.31 11.31 -9.90
C ASN A 34 6.91 10.63 -8.67
N GLN A 35 8.24 10.66 -8.54
CA GLN A 35 8.95 10.06 -7.41
C GLN A 35 10.17 10.89 -7.05
N PHE A 36 10.63 10.79 -5.81
CA PHE A 36 11.96 11.26 -5.43
C PHE A 36 13.00 10.15 -5.69
N LYS A 37 14.25 10.54 -5.97
CA LYS A 37 15.37 9.58 -5.99
C LYS A 37 15.64 8.99 -4.61
N ASN A 38 15.38 9.79 -3.58
CA ASN A 38 15.49 9.40 -2.19
C ASN A 38 14.33 9.96 -1.38
N GLU A 39 13.81 9.19 -0.43
CA GLU A 39 12.74 9.65 0.47
C GLU A 39 13.27 10.46 1.65
N ASN A 40 14.57 10.40 1.96
CA ASN A 40 15.19 11.18 3.02
C ASN A 40 15.61 12.58 2.52
N PRO A 41 14.98 13.67 3.01
CA PRO A 41 15.30 15.03 2.60
C PRO A 41 16.71 15.50 2.94
N GLU A 42 17.37 14.85 3.90
CA GLU A 42 18.71 15.22 4.36
C GLU A 42 19.81 14.67 3.45
N ARG A 43 19.48 13.78 2.52
CA ARG A 43 20.46 13.23 1.59
C ARG A 43 20.74 14.21 0.46
N LYS A 44 22.01 14.26 0.04
CA LYS A 44 22.51 15.19 -0.98
C LYS A 44 21.85 15.02 -2.36
N ASP A 45 21.23 13.87 -2.61
CA ASP A 45 20.53 13.52 -3.84
C ASP A 45 19.00 13.56 -3.70
N PHE A 46 18.46 14.28 -2.70
CA PHE A 46 17.02 14.55 -2.57
C PHE A 46 16.51 15.43 -3.72
N SER A 47 16.24 14.80 -4.85
CA SER A 47 15.69 15.42 -6.05
C SER A 47 14.55 14.59 -6.60
N ILE A 48 13.75 15.19 -7.49
CA ILE A 48 12.83 14.44 -8.32
C ILE A 48 13.63 13.43 -9.16
N ARG A 49 13.09 12.21 -9.27
CA ARG A 49 13.60 11.14 -10.11
C ARG A 49 13.43 11.53 -11.57
N ASP A 50 14.42 11.23 -12.39
CA ASP A 50 14.28 11.37 -13.83
C ASP A 50 13.31 10.31 -14.35
N ILE A 51 12.24 10.77 -14.99
CA ILE A 51 11.16 9.93 -15.55
C ILE A 51 11.23 9.81 -17.08
N TYR A 52 12.29 10.33 -17.72
CA TYR A 52 12.43 10.32 -19.19
C TYR A 52 12.28 8.92 -19.81
N ASN A 53 12.76 7.88 -19.10
CA ASN A 53 12.69 6.48 -19.55
C ASN A 53 11.51 5.69 -18.96
N ASP A 54 10.61 6.34 -18.22
CA ASP A 54 9.45 5.65 -17.66
C ASP A 54 8.37 5.46 -18.74
N SER A 55 8.14 4.21 -19.12
CA SER A 55 7.01 3.89 -19.99
C SER A 55 5.68 4.11 -19.24
N ASP A 56 4.63 4.47 -19.98
CA ASP A 56 3.27 4.59 -19.40
C ASP A 56 2.82 3.30 -18.71
N GLN A 57 3.25 2.13 -19.21
CA GLN A 57 2.93 0.85 -18.60
C GLN A 57 3.57 0.71 -17.21
N ALA A 58 4.80 1.20 -17.05
CA ALA A 58 5.47 1.22 -15.76
C ALA A 58 4.79 2.20 -14.80
N ILE A 59 4.33 3.36 -15.29
CA ILE A 59 3.55 4.31 -14.49
C ILE A 59 2.25 3.66 -14.02
N ILE A 60 1.48 3.03 -14.92
CA ILE A 60 0.24 2.33 -14.57
C ILE A 60 0.49 1.27 -13.49
N GLY A 61 1.53 0.43 -13.65
CA GLY A 61 1.85 -0.59 -12.67
C GLY A 61 2.20 -0.03 -11.28
N ARG A 62 2.85 1.13 -11.21
CA ARG A 62 3.10 1.82 -9.94
C ARG A 62 1.81 2.35 -9.33
N ILE A 63 0.97 3.01 -10.12
CA ILE A 63 -0.33 3.52 -9.65
C ILE A 63 -1.16 2.36 -9.07
N GLU A 64 -1.29 1.25 -9.80
CA GLU A 64 -2.06 0.09 -9.37
C GLU A 64 -1.48 -0.55 -8.09
N SER A 65 -0.15 -0.61 -7.98
CA SER A 65 0.51 -1.11 -6.76
C SER A 65 0.25 -0.20 -5.56
N GLN A 66 0.29 1.13 -5.75
CA GLN A 66 0.01 2.10 -4.69
C GLN A 66 -1.46 2.05 -4.25
N LEU A 67 -2.38 1.95 -5.20
CA LEU A 67 -3.81 1.80 -4.89
C LEU A 67 -4.09 0.52 -4.11
N ALA A 68 -3.51 -0.62 -4.53
CA ALA A 68 -3.65 -1.87 -3.80
C ALA A 68 -3.07 -1.79 -2.37
N TRP A 69 -1.99 -1.04 -2.18
CA TRP A 69 -1.43 -0.78 -0.86
C TRP A 69 -2.36 0.08 0.00
N PHE A 70 -2.91 1.17 -0.54
CA PHE A 70 -3.85 2.02 0.18
C PHE A 70 -5.13 1.28 0.57
N ASP A 71 -5.70 0.50 -0.35
CA ASP A 71 -6.90 -0.30 -0.09
C ASP A 71 -6.65 -1.32 1.04
N LEU A 72 -5.45 -1.94 1.08
CA LEU A 72 -5.06 -2.82 2.18
C LEU A 72 -4.91 -2.05 3.50
N GLN A 73 -4.26 -0.90 3.49
CA GLN A 73 -4.08 -0.08 4.69
C GLN A 73 -5.43 0.36 5.27
N GLU A 74 -6.37 0.77 4.42
CA GLU A 74 -7.74 1.11 4.81
C GLU A 74 -8.45 -0.11 5.42
N THR A 75 -8.37 -1.26 4.76
CA THR A 75 -8.96 -2.53 5.24
C THR A 75 -8.44 -2.89 6.64
N VAL A 76 -7.12 -2.84 6.84
CA VAL A 76 -6.49 -3.12 8.13
C VAL A 76 -6.85 -2.07 9.18
N SER A 77 -6.87 -0.79 8.82
CA SER A 77 -7.24 0.31 9.72
C SER A 77 -8.68 0.16 10.22
N ASN A 78 -9.61 -0.09 9.30
CA ASN A 78 -11.02 -0.30 9.62
C ASN A 78 -11.21 -1.51 10.54
N ALA A 79 -10.52 -2.62 10.26
CA ALA A 79 -10.55 -3.82 11.09
C ALA A 79 -10.04 -3.58 12.53
N LEU A 80 -9.09 -2.66 12.72
CA LEU A 80 -8.50 -2.35 14.03
C LEU A 80 -9.23 -1.23 14.80
N SER A 81 -10.01 -0.40 14.11
CA SER A 81 -10.75 0.71 14.73
C SER A 81 -11.79 0.25 15.77
N GLY A 82 -12.20 -1.02 15.74
CA GLY A 82 -13.25 -1.60 16.60
C GLY A 82 -12.93 -1.79 18.09
N SER A 83 -11.86 -1.19 18.64
CA SER A 83 -11.43 -1.39 20.05
C SER A 83 -11.27 -2.87 20.43
N LEU A 84 -10.62 -3.67 19.58
CA LEU A 84 -10.31 -5.07 19.89
C LEU A 84 -9.06 -5.17 20.76
N GLU A 85 -9.21 -5.69 21.98
CA GLU A 85 -8.07 -6.18 22.75
C GLU A 85 -7.58 -7.51 22.17
N LEU A 86 -6.50 -7.46 21.39
CA LEU A 86 -5.89 -8.64 20.76
C LEU A 86 -4.87 -9.36 21.67
N LYS A 87 -4.73 -8.94 22.92
CA LYS A 87 -3.70 -9.45 23.84
C LYS A 87 -4.06 -10.87 24.31
N GLY A 88 -3.09 -11.77 24.30
CA GLY A 88 -3.27 -13.16 24.72
C GLY A 88 -3.89 -14.08 23.66
N MET A 89 -4.30 -13.55 22.50
CA MET A 89 -4.79 -14.33 21.36
C MET A 89 -3.64 -14.86 20.49
N THR A 90 -3.86 -16.01 19.88
CA THR A 90 -3.00 -16.56 18.81
C THR A 90 -3.16 -15.75 17.51
N VAL A 91 -2.21 -15.91 16.58
CA VAL A 91 -2.25 -15.20 15.29
C VAL A 91 -3.51 -15.51 14.48
N ASN A 92 -3.94 -16.78 14.44
CA ASN A 92 -5.14 -17.18 13.71
C ASN A 92 -6.41 -16.58 14.32
N GLU A 93 -6.51 -16.55 15.65
CA GLU A 93 -7.64 -15.91 16.34
C GLU A 93 -7.68 -14.41 16.06
N LYS A 94 -6.54 -13.72 16.07
CA LYS A 94 -6.47 -12.29 15.71
C LYS A 94 -6.98 -12.07 14.29
N LEU A 95 -6.46 -12.83 13.32
CA LEU A 95 -6.87 -12.74 11.91
C LEU A 95 -8.36 -12.99 11.70
N TYR A 96 -8.92 -13.98 12.42
CA TYR A 96 -10.35 -14.28 12.37
C TYR A 96 -11.18 -13.15 12.98
N MET A 97 -10.83 -12.70 14.18
CA MET A 97 -11.56 -11.67 14.92
C MET A 97 -11.56 -10.32 14.21
N THR A 98 -10.48 -9.97 13.51
CA THR A 98 -10.40 -8.74 12.73
C THR A 98 -10.96 -8.90 11.32
N GLY A 99 -11.40 -10.10 10.92
CA GLY A 99 -11.87 -10.37 9.56
C GLY A 99 -10.77 -10.30 8.48
N LEU A 100 -9.49 -10.31 8.87
CA LEU A 100 -8.35 -10.16 7.96
C LEU A 100 -7.82 -11.49 7.41
N MET A 101 -8.40 -12.62 7.82
CA MET A 101 -7.94 -13.96 7.42
C MET A 101 -7.84 -14.11 5.90
N ASN A 102 -8.89 -13.75 5.16
CA ASN A 102 -8.92 -13.92 3.70
C ASN A 102 -7.88 -13.03 2.99
N GLU A 103 -7.72 -11.78 3.41
CA GLU A 103 -6.71 -10.88 2.84
C GLU A 103 -5.29 -11.37 3.18
N PHE A 104 -5.09 -11.87 4.40
CA PHE A 104 -3.82 -12.47 4.79
C PHE A 104 -3.47 -13.69 3.93
N ASP A 105 -4.38 -14.64 3.77
CA ASP A 105 -4.13 -15.87 3.00
C ASP A 105 -3.83 -15.57 1.53
N LYS A 106 -4.59 -14.66 0.93
CA LYS A 106 -4.34 -14.15 -0.43
C LYS A 106 -2.94 -13.56 -0.54
N HIS A 107 -2.55 -12.68 0.37
CA HIS A 107 -1.26 -12.00 0.29
C HIS A 107 -0.08 -12.88 0.71
N LYS A 108 -0.29 -13.86 1.58
CA LYS A 108 0.76 -14.81 1.99
C LYS A 108 1.38 -15.53 0.78
N ILE A 109 0.57 -15.80 -0.24
CA ILE A 109 1.00 -16.46 -1.48
C ILE A 109 1.57 -15.44 -2.49
N HIS A 110 0.86 -14.34 -2.71
CA HIS A 110 1.15 -13.45 -3.84
C HIS A 110 2.03 -12.23 -3.50
N ASN A 111 1.99 -11.75 -2.26
CA ASN A 111 2.72 -10.55 -1.82
C ASN A 111 3.05 -10.63 -0.32
N LYS A 112 4.21 -11.24 0.00
CA LYS A 112 4.65 -11.43 1.38
C LYS A 112 4.82 -10.12 2.16
N GLU A 113 5.06 -8.99 1.51
CA GLU A 113 5.13 -7.68 2.19
C GLU A 113 3.77 -7.24 2.73
N PHE A 114 2.71 -7.47 1.96
CA PHE A 114 1.34 -7.16 2.39
C PHE A 114 0.91 -8.07 3.55
N ALA A 115 1.21 -9.37 3.44
CA ALA A 115 0.98 -10.32 4.53
C ALA A 115 1.75 -9.93 5.80
N ARG A 116 3.00 -9.49 5.65
CA ARG A 116 3.82 -8.98 6.75
C ARG A 116 3.21 -7.73 7.38
N PHE A 117 2.69 -6.80 6.59
CA PHE A 117 2.03 -5.60 7.09
C PHE A 117 0.81 -5.93 7.95
N ILE A 118 -0.03 -6.88 7.51
CA ILE A 118 -1.19 -7.36 8.28
C ILE A 118 -0.74 -7.88 9.65
N LEU A 119 0.24 -8.80 9.68
CA LEU A 119 0.71 -9.41 10.93
C LEU A 119 1.35 -8.37 11.88
N LYS A 120 2.13 -7.43 11.35
CA LYS A 120 2.68 -6.33 12.14
C LYS A 120 1.58 -5.47 12.76
N SER A 121 0.54 -5.16 12.00
CA SER A 121 -0.60 -4.36 12.47
C SER A 121 -1.38 -5.07 13.57
N LEU A 122 -1.41 -6.40 13.56
CA LEU A 122 -1.95 -7.25 14.62
C LEU A 122 -1.01 -7.44 15.83
N SER A 123 0.09 -6.67 15.89
CA SER A 123 1.11 -6.76 16.94
C SER A 123 1.68 -8.18 17.10
N VAL A 124 1.91 -8.88 15.98
CA VAL A 124 2.69 -10.13 15.96
C VAL A 124 4.17 -9.78 15.93
N ASP A 125 4.97 -10.47 16.73
CA ASP A 125 6.41 -10.22 16.82
C ASP A 125 7.15 -10.61 15.53
N ALA A 126 8.32 -10.00 15.31
CA ALA A 126 9.07 -10.15 14.07
C ALA A 126 9.58 -11.59 13.83
N ASP A 127 9.88 -12.34 14.90
CA ASP A 127 10.37 -13.71 14.82
C ASP A 127 9.24 -14.63 14.35
N SER A 128 8.06 -14.53 14.97
CA SER A 128 6.84 -15.23 14.56
C SER A 128 6.46 -14.91 13.11
N ILE A 129 6.51 -13.65 12.70
CA ILE A 129 6.25 -13.24 11.31
C ILE A 129 7.21 -13.94 10.34
N SER A 130 8.50 -13.98 10.70
CA SER A 130 9.52 -14.58 9.85
C SER A 130 9.31 -16.09 9.70
N LEU A 131 8.86 -16.77 10.76
CA LEU A 131 8.49 -18.19 10.71
C LEU A 131 7.23 -18.44 9.88
N ILE A 132 6.21 -17.59 10.00
CA ILE A 132 4.92 -17.75 9.30
C ILE A 132 5.05 -17.49 7.79
N LEU A 133 5.92 -16.56 7.41
CA LEU A 133 6.12 -16.11 6.03
C LEU A 133 7.35 -16.72 5.36
N MET A 134 8.03 -17.67 6.01
CA MET A 134 9.18 -18.39 5.43
C MET A 134 8.78 -19.04 4.10
#